data_AF-A0A6V7VBG7-F1
#
_entry.id   AF-A0A6V7VBG7-F1
#
_cell.length_a   1.000
_cell.length_b   1.000
_cell.length_c   1.000
_cell.angle_alpha   90.00
_cell.angle_beta   90.00
_cell.angle_gamma   90.00
#
_symmetry.space_group_name_H-M   'P 1'
#
loop_
_entity.id
_entity.type
_entity.pdbx_description
1 polymer ?
#
loop_
_entity_poly.entity_id
_entity_poly.type
_entity_poly.pdbx_seq_one_letter_code
_entity_poly.pdbx_strand_id
1 'polypeptide(L)'
;MATSSPSTHRSKPKIIYDKQFQMTIPKLKLLLKKIFIFHATLIIGICEIKLIGNFCANRLIGYRQGNLRRFASIIALEWAMLHLDLPIYLHLFSVFNSKLNVLRYKNEKLRIYCLIGFVLLLLMAHLTYLFYVVESFEVNSFIYDLSAICNGIWIHLCLFCYGFMAYNIGMRMLSAFVSGRKLLDKLFSIQFIKFITLNRKFQVGLTLVLTALLSFSHWYSSDKLIIRHQQINLPRHTSTKNSLKVAVLTDLHAGAAVYAEQIAKAVENVNKIKDLDAVFLIGDIIDAPRDLIEERVESLRHLRSHFGTFYVTGNHEYYYGNVNEWFELFESYGIKILKNRAVNLKGFCLVGLNDIYSEESGIHNHEMDVTAIKACPLNETTIVLEHNPSATKQILAFSENFSHPVDLILSGHTHAGQFLIVAPLARLFLPYFYGHYFLNNEATQLFVSAGTLFQNAPMKTPFMSEIWILEIRPFKN
;
A
#
# COMPACT_ATOMS: atom_id res chain seq x y z
N MET A 1 16.61 -73.05 -35.26
CA MET A 1 16.99 -71.84 -36.03
C MET A 1 15.80 -70.89 -36.06
N ALA A 2 16.04 -69.65 -35.60
CA ALA A 2 15.27 -68.42 -35.77
C ALA A 2 13.77 -68.40 -35.41
N THR A 3 13.51 -68.01 -34.16
CA THR A 3 12.27 -67.38 -33.70
C THR A 3 12.21 -65.93 -34.22
N SER A 4 11.17 -65.59 -34.98
CA SER A 4 10.90 -64.21 -35.41
C SER A 4 10.01 -63.50 -34.38
N SER A 5 10.58 -62.53 -33.68
CA SER A 5 9.84 -61.65 -32.77
C SER A 5 8.93 -60.69 -33.55
N PRO A 6 7.69 -60.39 -33.10
CA PRO A 6 6.93 -59.29 -33.66
C PRO A 6 7.49 -57.97 -33.14
N SER A 7 8.00 -57.15 -34.05
CA SER A 7 8.41 -55.77 -33.76
C SER A 7 7.24 -54.99 -33.17
N THR A 8 7.33 -54.65 -31.89
CA THR A 8 6.43 -53.72 -31.24
C THR A 8 6.62 -52.34 -31.88
N HIS A 9 5.70 -51.97 -32.77
CA HIS A 9 5.54 -50.59 -33.20
C HIS A 9 5.17 -49.76 -31.96
N ARG A 10 6.16 -49.19 -31.28
CA ARG A 10 5.94 -48.06 -30.37
C ARG A 10 5.30 -46.95 -31.19
N SER A 11 3.98 -46.80 -31.04
CA SER A 11 3.27 -45.62 -31.50
C SER A 11 4.03 -44.38 -31.02
N LYS A 12 4.44 -43.52 -31.96
CA LYS A 12 4.99 -42.20 -31.61
C LYS A 12 3.95 -41.53 -30.70
N PRO A 13 4.34 -40.91 -29.57
CA PRO A 13 3.39 -40.24 -28.69
C PRO A 13 2.59 -39.25 -29.54
N LYS A 14 1.27 -39.45 -29.63
CA LYS A 14 0.35 -38.51 -30.26
C LYS A 14 0.61 -37.16 -29.60
N ILE A 15 1.03 -36.19 -30.41
CA ILE A 15 1.24 -34.82 -29.97
C ILE A 15 -0.07 -34.34 -29.33
N ILE A 16 -0.08 -34.20 -28.00
CA ILE A 16 -1.23 -33.75 -27.18
C ILE A 16 -1.47 -32.23 -27.37
N TYR A 17 -0.50 -31.57 -28.01
CA TYR A 17 -0.40 -30.15 -28.23
C TYR A 17 -1.31 -29.66 -29.37
N ASP A 18 -2.22 -28.72 -29.05
CA ASP A 18 -3.03 -28.04 -30.04
C ASP A 18 -2.15 -27.10 -30.89
N LYS A 19 -2.08 -27.34 -32.20
CA LYS A 19 -1.35 -26.48 -33.14
C LYS A 19 -1.80 -25.01 -33.06
N GLN A 20 -3.04 -24.73 -32.62
CA GLN A 20 -3.52 -23.36 -32.40
C GLN A 20 -2.78 -22.61 -31.27
N PHE A 21 -2.12 -23.31 -30.36
CA PHE A 21 -1.33 -22.73 -29.27
C PHE A 21 0.10 -22.36 -29.70
N GLN A 22 0.57 -22.82 -30.87
CA GLN A 22 1.95 -22.63 -31.34
C GLN A 22 2.29 -21.20 -31.72
N MET A 23 3.32 -20.66 -31.05
CA MET A 23 3.91 -19.38 -31.43
C MET A 23 5.10 -19.59 -32.38
N THR A 24 5.11 -18.88 -33.50
CA THR A 24 6.26 -18.84 -34.42
C THR A 24 7.23 -17.72 -34.01
N ILE A 25 8.52 -17.83 -34.35
CA ILE A 25 9.53 -16.79 -34.04
C ILE A 25 9.10 -15.37 -34.50
N PRO A 26 8.56 -15.16 -35.72
CA PRO A 26 8.08 -13.84 -36.13
C PRO A 26 6.95 -13.28 -35.25
N LYS A 27 5.99 -14.14 -34.86
CA LYS A 27 4.91 -13.77 -33.92
C LYS A 27 5.44 -13.47 -32.52
N LEU A 28 6.47 -14.18 -32.04
CA LEU A 28 7.14 -13.88 -30.78
C LEU A 28 7.81 -12.50 -30.83
N LYS A 29 8.56 -12.19 -31.89
CA LYS A 29 9.18 -10.86 -32.07
C LYS A 29 8.13 -9.75 -32.09
N LEU A 30 7.01 -9.95 -32.78
CA LEU A 30 5.91 -8.98 -32.79
C LEU A 30 5.28 -8.81 -31.40
N LEU A 31 5.08 -9.89 -30.65
CA LEU A 31 4.56 -9.85 -29.29
C LEU A 31 5.50 -9.06 -28.35
N LEU A 32 6.80 -9.35 -28.39
CA LEU A 32 7.80 -8.63 -27.59
C LEU A 32 7.84 -7.14 -27.94
N LYS A 33 7.75 -6.79 -29.24
CA LYS A 33 7.65 -5.40 -29.68
C LYS A 33 6.41 -4.69 -29.10
N LYS A 34 5.25 -5.36 -29.10
CA LYS A 34 4.02 -4.81 -28.51
C LYS A 34 4.14 -4.61 -27.00
N ILE A 35 4.71 -5.59 -26.30
CA ILE A 35 4.96 -5.50 -24.84
C ILE A 35 5.91 -4.32 -24.55
N PHE A 36 6.99 -4.18 -25.32
CA PHE A 36 7.93 -3.07 -25.17
C PHE A 36 7.25 -1.71 -25.39
N ILE A 37 6.50 -1.54 -26.48
CA ILE A 37 5.79 -0.28 -26.77
C ILE A 37 4.78 0.06 -25.66
N PHE A 38 4.04 -0.94 -25.17
CA PHE A 38 3.09 -0.76 -24.07
C PHE A 38 3.76 -0.23 -22.79
N HIS A 39 4.88 -0.80 -22.37
CA HIS A 39 5.59 -0.33 -21.18
C HIS A 39 6.30 1.02 -21.41
N ALA A 40 6.85 1.24 -22.61
CA ALA A 40 7.50 2.49 -22.96
C ALA A 40 6.51 3.67 -22.93
N THR A 41 5.32 3.51 -23.52
CA THR A 41 4.27 4.54 -23.52
C THR A 41 3.77 4.86 -22.11
N LEU A 42 3.58 3.85 -21.27
CA LEU A 42 3.25 4.03 -19.85
C LEU A 42 4.33 4.88 -19.13
N ILE A 43 5.59 4.47 -19.21
CA ILE A 43 6.70 5.12 -18.49
C ILE A 43 6.92 6.55 -18.99
N ILE A 44 6.94 6.75 -20.32
CA ILE A 44 7.15 8.06 -20.93
C ILE A 44 6.06 9.03 -20.47
N GLY A 45 4.78 8.62 -20.51
CA GLY A 45 3.69 9.49 -20.08
C GLY A 45 3.79 9.87 -18.60
N ILE A 46 4.12 8.93 -17.71
CA ILE A 46 4.36 9.24 -16.28
C ILE A 46 5.48 10.27 -16.12
N CYS A 47 6.60 10.08 -16.83
CA CYS A 47 7.74 10.98 -16.77
C CYS A 47 7.39 12.38 -17.29
N GLU A 48 6.69 12.48 -18.42
CA GLU A 48 6.27 13.75 -19.01
C GLU A 48 5.32 14.52 -18.08
N ILE A 49 4.30 13.85 -17.54
CA ILE A 49 3.35 14.45 -16.60
C ILE A 49 4.09 15.00 -15.37
N LYS A 50 4.98 14.20 -14.77
CA LYS A 50 5.76 14.64 -13.60
C LYS A 50 6.72 15.78 -13.94
N LEU A 51 7.38 15.74 -15.10
CA LEU A 51 8.30 16.79 -15.54
C LEU A 51 7.56 18.12 -15.72
N ILE A 52 6.42 18.11 -16.42
CA ILE A 52 5.58 19.29 -16.64
C ILE A 52 5.03 19.80 -15.31
N GLY A 53 4.48 18.90 -14.48
CA GLY A 53 3.96 19.23 -13.16
C GLY A 53 5.00 19.92 -12.27
N ASN A 54 6.21 19.37 -12.19
CA ASN A 54 7.31 19.95 -11.42
C ASN A 54 7.76 21.30 -12.00
N PHE A 55 7.86 21.42 -13.33
CA PHE A 55 8.22 22.67 -13.97
C PHE A 55 7.23 23.79 -13.67
N CYS A 56 5.92 23.49 -13.69
CA CYS A 56 4.89 24.45 -13.32
C CYS A 56 4.88 24.75 -11.82
N ALA A 57 5.04 23.73 -10.98
CA ALA A 57 4.99 23.88 -9.51
C ALA A 57 6.15 24.72 -8.98
N ASN A 58 7.35 24.61 -9.56
CA ASN A 58 8.51 25.40 -9.15
C ASN A 58 8.37 26.91 -9.39
N ARG A 59 7.29 27.36 -10.06
CA ARG A 59 6.94 28.78 -10.23
C ARG A 59 5.96 29.29 -9.16
N LEU A 60 5.47 28.41 -8.31
CA LEU A 60 4.56 28.69 -7.21
C LEU A 60 5.32 28.60 -5.89
N ILE A 61 4.72 29.12 -4.82
CA ILE A 61 5.26 29.12 -3.47
C ILE A 61 4.15 28.68 -2.52
N GLY A 62 4.52 28.13 -1.37
CA GLY A 62 3.54 27.78 -0.35
C GLY A 62 2.67 26.59 -0.77
N TYR A 63 1.48 26.55 -0.20
CA TYR A 63 0.50 25.49 -0.42
C TYR A 63 0.13 25.26 -1.90
N ARG A 64 0.15 26.30 -2.74
CA ARG A 64 -0.14 26.18 -4.18
C ARG A 64 0.90 25.35 -4.93
N GLN A 65 2.15 25.37 -4.49
CA GLN A 65 3.22 24.55 -5.08
C GLN A 65 2.99 23.06 -4.79
N GLY A 66 2.77 22.71 -3.52
CA GLY A 66 2.49 21.32 -3.11
C GLY A 66 1.23 20.77 -3.78
N ASN A 67 0.15 21.56 -3.83
CA ASN A 67 -1.10 21.17 -4.50
C ASN A 67 -0.90 20.84 -5.97
N LEU A 68 -0.10 21.62 -6.71
CA LEU A 68 0.14 21.34 -8.12
C LEU A 68 1.00 20.08 -8.33
N ARG A 69 2.00 19.84 -7.47
CA ARG A 69 2.79 18.59 -7.49
C ARG A 69 1.90 17.38 -7.23
N ARG A 70 1.03 17.45 -6.23
CA ARG A 70 0.05 16.41 -5.91
C ARG A 70 -0.91 16.17 -7.06
N PHE A 71 -1.45 17.23 -7.67
CA PHE A 71 -2.31 17.13 -8.84
C PHE A 71 -1.59 16.39 -9.99
N ALA A 72 -0.35 16.76 -10.30
CA ALA A 72 0.43 16.06 -11.33
C ALA A 72 0.65 14.58 -10.98
N SER A 73 0.89 14.23 -9.72
CA SER A 73 0.99 12.85 -9.26
C SER A 73 -0.31 12.07 -9.44
N ILE A 74 -1.47 12.68 -9.17
CA ILE A 74 -2.79 12.09 -9.41
C ILE A 74 -3.01 11.84 -10.91
N ILE A 75 -2.69 12.81 -11.77
CA ILE A 75 -2.80 12.63 -13.23
C ILE A 75 -1.86 11.52 -13.73
N ALA A 76 -0.65 11.40 -13.17
CA ALA A 76 0.26 10.32 -13.50
C ALA A 76 -0.27 8.94 -13.05
N LEU A 77 -0.95 8.87 -11.90
CA LEU A 77 -1.63 7.67 -11.43
C LEU A 77 -2.79 7.29 -12.35
N GLU A 78 -3.65 8.25 -12.70
CA GLU A 78 -4.75 8.06 -13.65
C GLU A 78 -4.27 7.55 -15.01
N TRP A 79 -3.18 8.13 -15.53
CA TRP A 79 -2.53 7.64 -16.75
C TRP A 79 -2.09 6.19 -16.61
N ALA A 80 -1.49 5.82 -15.47
CA ALA A 80 -1.10 4.45 -15.22
C ALA A 80 -2.31 3.51 -15.16
N MET A 81 -3.37 3.89 -14.44
CA MET A 81 -4.60 3.10 -14.35
C MET A 81 -5.22 2.83 -15.73
N LEU A 82 -5.32 3.85 -16.59
CA LEU A 82 -5.84 3.72 -17.95
C LEU A 82 -5.04 2.72 -18.80
N HIS A 83 -3.72 2.67 -18.60
CA HIS A 83 -2.88 1.66 -19.26
C HIS A 83 -3.17 0.26 -18.71
N LEU A 84 -3.40 0.15 -17.40
CA LEU A 84 -3.64 -1.12 -16.74
C LEU A 84 -5.03 -1.71 -17.03
N ASP A 85 -6.01 -0.89 -17.39
CA ASP A 85 -7.34 -1.33 -17.80
C ASP A 85 -7.35 -2.23 -19.04
N LEU A 86 -6.45 -1.95 -20.00
CA LEU A 86 -6.44 -2.68 -21.27
C LEU A 86 -6.16 -4.18 -21.06
N PRO A 87 -5.12 -4.59 -20.30
CA PRO A 87 -4.94 -5.98 -19.90
C PRO A 87 -6.12 -6.62 -19.18
N ILE A 88 -6.78 -5.89 -18.28
CA ILE A 88 -7.97 -6.38 -17.56
C ILE A 88 -9.08 -6.69 -18.57
N TYR A 89 -9.38 -5.75 -19.47
CA TYR A 89 -10.34 -5.93 -20.55
C TYR A 89 -9.98 -7.13 -21.44
N LEU A 90 -8.73 -7.21 -21.91
CA LEU A 90 -8.27 -8.29 -22.78
C LEU A 90 -8.43 -9.67 -22.14
N HIS A 91 -8.18 -9.78 -20.83
CA HIS A 91 -8.35 -11.02 -20.08
C HIS A 91 -9.83 -11.35 -19.89
N LEU A 92 -10.61 -10.46 -19.27
CA LEU A 92 -12.02 -10.71 -18.93
C LEU A 92 -12.87 -11.00 -20.17
N PHE A 93 -12.67 -10.25 -21.27
CA PHE A 93 -13.43 -10.41 -22.50
C PHE A 93 -12.85 -11.49 -23.45
N SER A 94 -11.77 -12.17 -23.07
CA SER A 94 -11.24 -13.31 -23.82
C SER A 94 -12.26 -14.44 -23.96
N VAL A 95 -13.22 -14.57 -23.03
CA VAL A 95 -14.31 -15.54 -23.10
C VAL A 95 -15.26 -15.32 -24.29
N PHE A 96 -15.38 -14.08 -24.78
CA PHE A 96 -16.19 -13.75 -25.96
C PHE A 96 -15.38 -13.81 -27.26
N ASN A 97 -14.08 -13.51 -27.20
CA ASN A 97 -13.23 -13.32 -28.38
C ASN A 97 -12.35 -14.53 -28.74
N SER A 98 -12.13 -15.49 -27.83
CA SER A 98 -11.15 -16.56 -28.10
C SER A 98 -11.66 -17.67 -29.02
N LYS A 99 -10.82 -18.05 -30.00
CA LYS A 99 -11.01 -19.24 -30.86
C LYS A 99 -10.81 -20.56 -30.11
N LEU A 100 -10.19 -20.52 -28.94
CA LEU A 100 -9.85 -21.67 -28.08
C LEU A 100 -10.97 -22.05 -27.11
N ASN A 101 -12.10 -21.35 -27.15
CA ASN A 101 -13.26 -21.68 -26.34
C ASN A 101 -13.95 -22.93 -26.89
N VAL A 102 -13.95 -24.02 -26.11
CA VAL A 102 -14.67 -25.27 -26.42
C VAL A 102 -16.19 -25.04 -26.59
N LEU A 103 -16.72 -23.97 -25.97
CA LEU A 103 -18.11 -23.54 -26.08
C LEU A 103 -18.13 -22.04 -26.44
N ARG A 104 -18.42 -21.68 -27.69
CA ARG A 104 -18.61 -20.27 -28.10
C ARG A 104 -19.83 -19.68 -27.40
N TYR A 105 -19.66 -18.58 -26.66
CA TYR A 105 -20.80 -17.79 -26.20
C TYR A 105 -21.28 -16.94 -27.39
N LYS A 106 -22.46 -17.25 -27.95
CA LYS A 106 -23.06 -16.50 -29.07
C LYS A 106 -23.99 -15.37 -28.62
N ASN A 107 -24.17 -15.17 -27.31
CA ASN A 107 -25.12 -14.16 -26.80
C ASN A 107 -24.48 -12.76 -26.79
N GLU A 108 -24.71 -12.03 -27.87
CA GLU A 108 -24.25 -10.65 -28.06
C GLU A 108 -24.81 -9.70 -27.00
N LYS A 109 -26.07 -9.88 -26.58
CA LYS A 109 -26.69 -9.07 -25.52
C LYS A 109 -25.94 -9.19 -24.19
N LEU A 110 -25.60 -10.42 -23.79
CA LEU A 110 -24.82 -10.62 -22.56
C LEU A 110 -23.47 -9.92 -22.62
N ARG A 111 -22.78 -10.02 -23.77
CA ARG A 111 -21.49 -9.33 -23.96
C ARG A 111 -21.62 -7.82 -23.79
N ILE A 112 -22.69 -7.22 -24.33
CA ILE A 112 -22.96 -5.78 -24.20
C ILE A 112 -23.22 -5.41 -22.73
N TYR A 113 -24.04 -6.17 -22.00
CA TYR A 113 -24.29 -5.89 -20.59
C TYR A 113 -23.02 -6.03 -19.73
N CYS A 114 -22.21 -7.05 -19.96
CA CYS A 114 -20.91 -7.19 -19.29
C CYS A 114 -19.98 -6.02 -19.63
N LEU A 115 -19.99 -5.52 -20.87
CA LEU A 115 -19.19 -4.36 -21.27
C LEU A 115 -19.64 -3.09 -20.57
N ILE A 116 -20.94 -2.83 -20.50
CA ILE A 116 -21.50 -1.67 -19.79
C ILE A 116 -21.11 -1.74 -18.31
N GLY A 117 -21.34 -2.87 -17.64
CA GLY A 117 -20.97 -3.03 -16.23
C GLY A 117 -19.47 -2.87 -15.97
N PHE A 118 -18.63 -3.39 -16.87
CA PHE A 118 -17.18 -3.21 -16.79
C PHE A 118 -16.76 -1.74 -16.96
N VAL A 119 -17.30 -1.04 -17.95
CA VAL A 119 -17.00 0.39 -18.17
C VAL A 119 -17.45 1.23 -16.97
N LEU A 120 -18.62 0.94 -16.39
CA LEU A 120 -19.08 1.61 -15.18
C LEU A 120 -18.16 1.35 -13.98
N LEU A 121 -17.71 0.11 -13.79
CA LEU A 121 -16.74 -0.24 -12.76
C LEU A 121 -15.44 0.57 -12.92
N LEU A 122 -14.89 0.64 -14.14
CA LEU A 122 -13.68 1.42 -14.42
C LEU A 122 -13.91 2.91 -14.16
N LEU A 123 -15.01 3.48 -14.67
CA LEU A 123 -15.34 4.88 -14.45
C LEU A 123 -15.40 5.22 -12.96
N MET A 124 -16.05 4.37 -12.16
CA MET A 124 -16.11 4.53 -10.70
C MET A 124 -14.73 4.35 -10.04
N ALA A 125 -13.94 3.37 -10.46
CA ALA A 125 -12.61 3.14 -9.91
C ALA A 125 -11.68 4.36 -10.10
N HIS A 126 -11.74 4.99 -11.28
CA HIS A 126 -11.00 6.21 -11.63
C HIS A 126 -11.54 7.45 -10.92
N LEU A 127 -12.86 7.56 -10.78
CA LEU A 127 -13.49 8.71 -10.10
C LEU A 127 -12.97 8.93 -8.67
N THR A 128 -12.56 7.85 -7.99
CA THR A 128 -11.98 7.89 -6.62
C THR A 128 -10.85 8.89 -6.48
N TYR A 129 -9.90 8.94 -7.41
CA TYR A 129 -8.75 9.85 -7.29
C TYR A 129 -9.04 11.26 -7.78
N LEU A 130 -10.11 11.46 -8.57
CA LEU A 130 -10.56 12.81 -8.93
C LEU A 130 -11.11 13.56 -7.71
N PHE A 131 -11.66 12.85 -6.72
CA PHE A 131 -12.09 13.44 -5.45
C PHE A 131 -10.92 14.05 -4.64
N TYR A 132 -9.67 13.63 -4.86
CA TYR A 132 -8.50 14.27 -4.22
C TYR A 132 -8.21 15.67 -4.75
N VAL A 133 -8.71 16.00 -5.94
CA VAL A 133 -8.42 17.26 -6.65
C VAL A 133 -9.56 18.25 -6.49
N VAL A 134 -10.78 17.76 -6.47
CA VAL A 134 -11.97 18.61 -6.49
C VAL A 134 -12.40 18.88 -5.06
N GLU A 135 -11.93 20.01 -4.51
CA GLU A 135 -12.25 20.51 -3.16
C GLU A 135 -13.77 20.65 -2.91
N SER A 136 -14.59 20.73 -3.95
CA SER A 136 -16.03 20.99 -3.88
C SER A 136 -16.92 19.74 -3.80
N PHE A 137 -16.37 18.54 -3.99
CA PHE A 137 -17.17 17.34 -3.68
C PHE A 137 -17.14 17.16 -2.18
N GLU A 138 -18.31 17.29 -1.55
CA GLU A 138 -18.49 16.92 -0.16
C GLU A 138 -17.81 15.58 0.08
N VAL A 139 -16.89 15.56 1.04
CA VAL A 139 -16.02 14.43 1.44
C VAL A 139 -16.85 13.18 1.79
N ASN A 140 -18.18 13.24 1.75
CA ASN A 140 -19.12 12.33 2.40
C ASN A 140 -20.27 11.92 1.48
N SER A 141 -19.97 11.54 0.24
CA SER A 141 -20.99 11.07 -0.69
C SER A 141 -21.00 9.55 -0.79
N PHE A 142 -22.19 8.97 -0.88
CA PHE A 142 -22.38 7.57 -1.29
C PHE A 142 -21.62 7.25 -2.59
N ILE A 143 -21.43 8.25 -3.46
CA ILE A 143 -20.67 8.13 -4.70
C ILE A 143 -19.19 7.88 -4.41
N TYR A 144 -18.58 8.57 -3.43
CA TYR A 144 -17.20 8.31 -3.01
C TYR A 144 -17.06 6.89 -2.46
N ASP A 145 -17.93 6.45 -1.54
CA ASP A 145 -17.85 5.10 -0.99
C ASP A 145 -17.95 4.04 -2.09
N LEU A 146 -18.89 4.23 -3.01
CA LEU A 146 -19.05 3.35 -4.17
C LEU A 146 -17.82 3.37 -5.08
N SER A 147 -17.27 4.57 -5.37
CA SER A 147 -16.08 4.72 -6.20
C SER A 147 -14.87 4.03 -5.57
N ALA A 148 -14.66 4.24 -4.27
CA ALA A 148 -13.56 3.68 -3.49
C ALA A 148 -13.66 2.15 -3.41
N ILE A 149 -14.86 1.59 -3.24
CA ILE A 149 -15.09 0.13 -3.35
C ILE A 149 -14.76 -0.37 -4.76
N CYS A 150 -15.22 0.32 -5.82
CA CYS A 150 -14.89 -0.02 -7.19
C CYS A 150 -13.38 0.02 -7.45
N ASN A 151 -12.68 0.99 -6.88
CA ASN A 151 -11.22 1.10 -6.94
C ASN A 151 -10.53 -0.09 -6.24
N GLY A 152 -10.97 -0.47 -5.04
CA GLY A 152 -10.47 -1.66 -4.35
C GLY A 152 -10.70 -2.96 -5.14
N ILE A 153 -11.87 -3.12 -5.78
CA ILE A 153 -12.15 -4.24 -6.69
C ILE A 153 -11.21 -4.22 -7.90
N TRP A 154 -10.99 -3.04 -8.48
CA TRP A 154 -10.08 -2.86 -9.61
C TRP A 154 -8.63 -3.25 -9.26
N ILE A 155 -8.13 -2.87 -8.07
CA ILE A 155 -6.82 -3.28 -7.57
C ILE A 155 -6.72 -4.82 -7.49
N HIS A 156 -7.73 -5.50 -6.95
CA HIS A 156 -7.74 -6.97 -6.90
C HIS A 156 -7.84 -7.62 -8.30
N LEU A 157 -8.60 -7.02 -9.22
CA LEU A 157 -8.66 -7.48 -10.62
C LEU A 157 -7.29 -7.44 -11.29
N CYS A 158 -6.51 -6.39 -11.02
CA CYS A 158 -5.14 -6.28 -11.52
C CYS A 158 -4.31 -7.52 -11.16
N LEU A 159 -4.39 -8.08 -9.94
CA LEU A 159 -3.60 -9.27 -9.55
C LEU A 159 -3.83 -10.42 -10.52
N PHE A 160 -5.09 -10.81 -10.64
CA PHE A 160 -5.46 -12.05 -11.29
C PHE A 160 -5.42 -11.89 -12.81
N CYS A 161 -5.82 -10.73 -13.33
CA CYS A 161 -5.73 -10.45 -14.76
C CYS A 161 -4.27 -10.45 -15.22
N TYR A 162 -3.37 -9.77 -14.49
CA TYR A 162 -1.95 -9.76 -14.83
C TYR A 162 -1.28 -11.10 -14.60
N GLY A 163 -1.59 -11.79 -13.50
CA GLY A 163 -1.07 -13.12 -13.20
C GLY A 163 -1.41 -14.12 -14.32
N PHE A 164 -2.68 -14.20 -14.72
CA PHE A 164 -3.07 -15.04 -15.84
C PHE A 164 -2.49 -14.56 -17.18
N MET A 165 -2.46 -13.26 -17.44
CA MET A 165 -1.87 -12.75 -18.68
C MET A 165 -0.39 -13.10 -18.79
N ALA A 166 0.40 -12.86 -17.75
CA ALA A 166 1.81 -13.20 -17.67
C ALA A 166 2.03 -14.71 -17.84
N TYR A 167 1.23 -15.53 -17.14
CA TYR A 167 1.25 -16.98 -17.31
C TYR A 167 1.01 -17.40 -18.77
N ASN A 168 -0.02 -16.85 -19.41
CA ASN A 168 -0.37 -17.19 -20.78
C ASN A 168 0.67 -16.71 -21.80
N ILE A 169 1.24 -15.52 -21.60
CA ILE A 169 2.34 -15.00 -22.41
C ILE A 169 3.56 -15.91 -22.25
N GLY A 170 3.95 -16.26 -21.03
CA GLY A 170 5.07 -17.16 -20.75
C GLY A 170 4.92 -18.52 -21.40
N MET A 171 3.74 -19.15 -21.27
CA MET A 171 3.44 -20.44 -21.92
C MET A 171 3.52 -20.35 -23.45
N ARG A 172 3.06 -19.25 -24.05
CA ARG A 172 3.20 -19.01 -25.49
C ARG A 172 4.65 -18.80 -25.89
N MET A 173 5.43 -18.03 -25.12
CA MET A 173 6.86 -17.81 -25.36
C MET A 173 7.63 -19.12 -25.34
N LEU A 174 7.37 -19.99 -24.36
CA LEU A 174 7.95 -21.34 -24.31
C LEU A 174 7.63 -22.15 -25.57
N SER A 175 6.40 -22.05 -26.08
CA SER A 175 6.00 -22.79 -27.28
C SER A 175 6.76 -22.40 -28.56
N ALA A 176 7.42 -21.25 -28.57
CA ALA A 176 8.22 -20.81 -29.72
C ALA A 176 9.45 -21.69 -29.94
N PHE A 177 10.00 -22.28 -28.88
CA PHE A 177 11.22 -23.08 -28.91
C PHE A 177 10.94 -24.58 -28.91
N VAL A 178 11.81 -25.37 -29.55
CA VAL A 178 11.67 -26.84 -29.60
C VAL A 178 11.73 -27.44 -28.19
N SER A 179 12.70 -27.01 -27.38
CA SER A 179 12.84 -27.41 -25.97
C SER A 179 11.63 -27.03 -25.13
N GLY A 180 11.12 -25.80 -25.30
CA GLY A 180 9.93 -25.34 -24.61
C GLY A 180 8.67 -26.13 -24.99
N ARG A 181 8.50 -26.54 -26.26
CA ARG A 181 7.40 -27.45 -26.65
C ARG A 181 7.48 -28.81 -25.95
N LYS A 182 8.66 -29.42 -25.87
CA LYS A 182 8.84 -30.69 -25.13
C LYS A 182 8.48 -30.54 -23.64
N LEU A 183 8.86 -29.40 -23.03
CA LEU A 183 8.47 -29.09 -21.65
C LEU A 183 6.95 -28.92 -21.52
N LEU A 184 6.31 -28.18 -22.43
CA LEU A 184 4.86 -28.00 -22.45
C LEU A 184 4.12 -29.33 -22.64
N ASP A 185 4.60 -30.23 -23.49
CA ASP A 185 4.03 -31.57 -23.65
C ASP A 185 4.07 -32.36 -22.34
N LYS A 186 5.18 -32.28 -21.59
CA LYS A 186 5.31 -32.89 -20.26
C LYS A 186 4.36 -32.23 -19.26
N LEU A 187 4.26 -30.90 -19.23
CA LEU A 187 3.35 -30.18 -18.34
C LEU A 187 1.88 -30.49 -18.65
N PHE A 188 1.51 -30.54 -19.93
CA PHE A 188 0.14 -30.84 -20.38
C PHE A 188 -0.23 -32.32 -20.28
N SER A 189 0.70 -33.20 -19.90
CA SER A 189 0.36 -34.55 -19.44
C SER A 189 -0.45 -34.52 -18.15
N ILE A 190 -0.29 -33.47 -17.33
CA ILE A 190 -1.13 -33.20 -16.17
C ILE A 190 -2.41 -32.51 -16.66
N GLN A 191 -3.53 -33.24 -16.65
CA GLN A 191 -4.81 -32.78 -17.20
C GLN A 191 -5.27 -31.45 -16.59
N PHE A 192 -5.04 -31.26 -15.29
CA PHE A 192 -5.37 -30.03 -14.59
C PHE A 192 -4.61 -28.81 -15.16
N ILE A 193 -3.30 -28.92 -15.39
CA ILE A 193 -2.50 -27.84 -15.97
C ILE A 193 -2.97 -27.53 -17.38
N LYS A 194 -3.22 -28.57 -18.19
CA LYS A 194 -3.77 -28.41 -19.54
C LYS A 194 -5.12 -27.70 -19.51
N PHE A 195 -6.02 -28.09 -18.60
CA PHE A 195 -7.33 -27.48 -18.42
C PHE A 195 -7.22 -26.00 -18.05
N ILE A 196 -6.44 -25.65 -17.02
CA ILE A 196 -6.23 -24.25 -16.61
C ILE A 196 -5.66 -23.43 -17.75
N THR A 197 -4.67 -23.95 -18.48
CA THR A 197 -3.96 -23.19 -19.54
C THR A 197 -4.85 -22.89 -20.74
N LEU A 198 -5.65 -23.86 -21.16
CA LEU A 198 -6.41 -23.78 -22.41
C LEU A 198 -7.83 -23.23 -22.19
N ASN A 199 -8.42 -23.41 -21.01
CA ASN A 199 -9.79 -22.99 -20.73
C ASN A 199 -9.86 -21.53 -20.24
N ARG A 200 -10.11 -20.61 -21.18
CA ARG A 200 -10.26 -19.17 -20.88
C ARG A 200 -11.42 -18.87 -19.95
N LYS A 201 -12.54 -19.60 -20.07
CA LYS A 201 -13.70 -19.42 -19.19
C LYS A 201 -13.35 -19.77 -17.76
N PHE A 202 -12.59 -20.84 -17.56
CA PHE A 202 -12.12 -21.18 -16.22
C PHE A 202 -11.20 -20.10 -15.65
N GLN A 203 -10.22 -19.61 -16.42
CA GLN A 203 -9.33 -18.54 -15.96
C GLN A 203 -10.10 -17.27 -15.58
N VAL A 204 -11.04 -16.82 -16.41
CA VAL A 204 -11.86 -15.63 -16.14
C VAL A 204 -12.81 -15.86 -14.97
N GLY A 205 -13.49 -17.00 -14.92
CA GLY A 205 -14.36 -17.36 -13.78
C GLY A 205 -13.58 -17.40 -12.46
N LEU A 206 -12.39 -18.01 -12.46
CA LEU A 206 -11.51 -18.03 -11.29
C LEU A 206 -11.03 -16.63 -10.91
N THR A 207 -10.68 -15.78 -11.89
CA THR A 207 -10.32 -14.37 -11.67
C THR A 207 -11.44 -13.63 -10.95
N LEU A 208 -12.68 -13.74 -11.42
CA LEU A 208 -13.83 -13.06 -10.83
C LEU A 208 -14.13 -13.58 -9.42
N VAL A 209 -14.12 -14.91 -9.22
CA VAL A 209 -14.36 -15.53 -7.90
C VAL A 209 -13.29 -15.09 -6.89
N LEU A 210 -12.00 -15.19 -7.25
CA LEU A 210 -10.93 -14.80 -6.35
C LEU A 210 -10.93 -13.30 -6.06
N THR A 211 -11.24 -12.46 -7.05
CA THR A 211 -11.40 -11.01 -6.86
C THR A 211 -12.52 -10.71 -5.87
N ALA A 212 -13.69 -11.35 -6.03
CA ALA A 212 -14.82 -11.16 -5.14
C ALA A 212 -14.51 -11.61 -3.71
N LEU A 213 -13.89 -12.80 -3.55
CA LEU A 213 -13.49 -13.32 -2.25
C LEU A 213 -12.46 -12.42 -1.55
N LEU A 214 -11.42 -11.97 -2.26
CA LEU A 214 -10.41 -11.06 -1.69
C LEU A 214 -11.01 -9.70 -1.34
N SER A 215 -11.80 -9.10 -2.24
CA SER A 215 -12.44 -7.81 -1.99
C SER A 215 -13.37 -7.87 -0.79
N PHE A 216 -14.19 -8.92 -0.69
CA PHE A 216 -15.07 -9.12 0.47
C PHE A 216 -14.28 -9.34 1.76
N SER A 217 -13.26 -10.19 1.72
CA SER A 217 -12.39 -10.47 2.87
C SER A 217 -11.75 -9.18 3.39
N HIS A 218 -11.15 -8.39 2.50
CA HIS A 218 -10.48 -7.14 2.87
C HIS A 218 -11.47 -6.07 3.34
N TRP A 219 -12.65 -5.98 2.72
CA TRP A 219 -13.71 -5.08 3.16
C TRP A 219 -14.17 -5.42 4.57
N TYR A 220 -14.46 -6.70 4.82
CA TYR A 220 -14.91 -7.19 6.12
C TYR A 220 -13.87 -7.00 7.24
N SER A 221 -12.57 -7.11 6.91
CA SER A 221 -11.49 -6.92 7.90
C SER A 221 -11.04 -5.47 8.10
N SER A 222 -11.47 -4.54 7.23
CA SER A 222 -10.93 -3.17 7.15
C SER A 222 -10.94 -2.41 8.49
N ASP A 223 -11.99 -2.57 9.28
CA ASP A 223 -12.19 -1.90 10.57
C ASP A 223 -12.03 -2.84 11.79
N LYS A 224 -11.57 -4.09 11.57
CA LYS A 224 -11.41 -5.09 12.63
C LYS A 224 -10.08 -4.91 13.34
N LEU A 225 -10.06 -3.95 14.26
CA LEU A 225 -8.90 -3.59 15.06
C LEU A 225 -8.38 -4.78 15.90
N ILE A 226 -7.08 -5.02 15.82
CA ILE A 226 -6.36 -6.03 16.60
C ILE A 226 -5.36 -5.33 17.50
N ILE A 227 -5.45 -5.61 18.80
CA ILE A 227 -4.48 -5.16 19.78
C ILE A 227 -3.31 -6.13 19.79
N ARG A 228 -2.12 -5.64 19.46
CA ARG A 228 -0.90 -6.42 19.46
C ARG A 228 0.01 -5.97 20.58
N HIS A 229 0.71 -6.90 21.20
CA HIS A 229 1.62 -6.62 22.30
C HIS A 229 3.04 -7.03 21.89
N GLN A 230 4.01 -6.15 22.11
CA GLN A 230 5.41 -6.48 21.88
C GLN A 230 6.33 -5.80 22.89
N GLN A 231 7.33 -6.56 23.34
CA GLN A 231 8.42 -6.03 24.15
C GLN A 231 9.56 -5.60 23.23
N ILE A 232 10.05 -4.38 23.44
CA ILE A 232 11.21 -3.83 22.75
C ILE A 232 12.33 -3.71 23.77
N ASN A 233 13.35 -4.57 23.61
CA ASN A 233 14.49 -4.63 24.52
C ASN A 233 15.62 -3.81 23.92
N LEU A 234 15.90 -2.65 24.49
CA LEU A 234 16.93 -1.75 23.98
C LEU A 234 18.30 -2.08 24.60
N PRO A 235 19.34 -2.33 23.80
CA PRO A 235 20.67 -2.69 24.31
C PRO A 235 21.33 -1.52 25.04
N ARG A 236 21.03 -0.29 24.61
CA ARG A 236 21.41 0.94 25.30
C ARG A 236 20.15 1.52 25.93
N HIS A 237 20.01 1.30 27.24
CA HIS A 237 18.91 1.85 28.00
C HIS A 237 19.45 2.56 29.23
N THR A 238 19.28 3.87 29.25
CA THR A 238 19.86 4.78 30.24
C THR A 238 18.79 5.56 31.00
N SER A 239 17.52 5.34 30.67
CA SER A 239 16.38 5.96 31.36
C SER A 239 16.32 5.61 32.85
N THR A 240 15.98 6.60 33.66
CA THR A 240 15.72 6.43 35.11
C THR A 240 14.46 5.61 35.37
N LYS A 241 13.57 5.49 34.38
CA LYS A 241 12.41 4.59 34.40
C LYS A 241 12.76 3.26 33.74
N ASN A 242 12.39 2.16 34.41
CA ASN A 242 12.71 0.80 33.98
C ASN A 242 11.96 0.36 32.71
N SER A 243 10.80 0.94 32.40
CA SER A 243 10.07 0.65 31.17
C SER A 243 9.13 1.78 30.77
N LEU A 244 8.78 1.84 29.49
CA LEU A 244 7.76 2.72 28.94
C LEU A 244 6.74 1.88 28.18
N LYS A 245 5.49 1.86 28.67
CA LYS A 245 4.38 1.15 28.04
C LYS A 245 3.55 2.13 27.22
N VAL A 246 3.56 1.99 25.90
CA VAL A 246 2.92 2.95 24.98
C VAL A 246 1.91 2.28 24.08
N ALA A 247 0.86 2.99 23.69
CA ALA A 247 -0.02 2.60 22.60
C ALA A 247 0.39 3.38 21.35
N VAL A 248 0.59 2.69 20.25
CA VAL A 248 0.94 3.28 18.96
C VAL A 248 -0.26 3.13 18.03
N LEU A 249 -0.73 4.27 17.55
CA LEU A 249 -1.72 4.41 16.50
C LEU A 249 -1.10 5.23 15.39
N THR A 250 -1.39 4.88 14.16
CA THR A 250 -0.85 5.51 12.94
C THR A 250 -1.81 5.22 11.81
N ASP A 251 -1.81 6.04 10.76
CA ASP A 251 -2.64 5.80 9.57
C ASP A 251 -4.14 5.60 9.92
N LEU A 252 -4.72 6.54 10.67
CA LEU A 252 -6.16 6.54 10.95
C LEU A 252 -6.97 7.01 9.75
N HIS A 253 -6.42 7.93 8.95
CA HIS A 253 -7.04 8.48 7.72
C HIS A 253 -8.50 8.92 7.88
N ALA A 254 -8.83 9.59 9.00
CA ALA A 254 -10.15 10.18 9.18
C ALA A 254 -10.43 11.13 8.02
N GLY A 255 -11.45 10.84 7.23
CA GLY A 255 -11.63 11.41 5.90
C GLY A 255 -12.71 10.64 5.18
N ALA A 256 -12.79 10.70 3.85
CA ALA A 256 -13.99 10.31 3.11
C ALA A 256 -14.56 8.90 3.43
N ALA A 257 -13.72 7.87 3.59
CA ALA A 257 -14.18 6.51 3.93
C ALA A 257 -14.05 6.13 5.41
N VAL A 258 -13.32 6.90 6.22
CA VAL A 258 -13.15 6.64 7.66
C VAL A 258 -13.91 7.68 8.46
N TYR A 259 -14.97 7.22 9.12
CA TYR A 259 -15.93 8.06 9.83
C TYR A 259 -15.62 8.10 11.35
N ALA A 260 -16.36 8.93 12.07
CA ALA A 260 -16.21 9.10 13.52
C ALA A 260 -16.30 7.79 14.31
N GLU A 261 -17.13 6.84 13.87
CA GLU A 261 -17.33 5.55 14.54
C GLU A 261 -16.03 4.72 14.60
N GLN A 262 -15.29 4.66 13.49
CA GLN A 262 -14.03 3.91 13.43
C GLN A 262 -12.97 4.53 14.34
N ILE A 263 -12.88 5.87 14.38
CA ILE A 263 -11.95 6.58 15.27
C ILE A 263 -12.34 6.37 16.74
N ALA A 264 -13.63 6.48 17.07
CA ALA A 264 -14.13 6.25 18.42
C ALA A 264 -13.83 4.82 18.89
N LYS A 265 -14.00 3.82 18.02
CA LYS A 265 -13.65 2.42 18.30
C LYS A 265 -12.16 2.24 18.56
N ALA A 266 -11.28 2.94 17.83
CA ALA A 266 -9.84 2.90 18.10
C ALA A 266 -9.52 3.50 19.49
N VAL A 267 -10.10 4.64 19.82
CA VAL A 267 -9.95 5.28 21.15
C VAL A 267 -10.47 4.37 22.27
N GLU A 268 -11.63 3.74 22.08
CA GLU A 268 -12.21 2.82 23.06
C GLU A 268 -11.28 1.63 23.32
N ASN A 269 -10.68 1.07 22.27
CA ASN A 269 -9.72 -0.03 22.38
C ASN A 269 -8.46 0.38 23.15
N VAL A 270 -7.90 1.57 22.88
CA VAL A 270 -6.74 2.10 23.63
C VAL A 270 -7.09 2.31 25.10
N ASN A 271 -8.25 2.90 25.38
CA ASN A 271 -8.67 3.20 26.76
C ASN A 271 -8.98 1.96 27.61
N LYS A 272 -9.17 0.78 26.99
CA LYS A 272 -9.27 -0.50 27.70
C LYS A 272 -7.92 -0.99 28.25
N ILE A 273 -6.79 -0.45 27.75
CA ILE A 273 -5.45 -0.85 28.16
C ILE A 273 -5.10 -0.18 29.49
N LYS A 274 -4.85 -1.00 30.51
CA LYS A 274 -4.43 -0.51 31.83
C LYS A 274 -2.99 -0.06 31.83
N ASP A 275 -2.70 0.91 32.70
CA ASP A 275 -1.36 1.38 33.04
C ASP A 275 -0.55 1.89 31.84
N LEU A 276 -1.22 2.58 30.92
CA LEU A 276 -0.59 3.13 29.73
C LEU A 276 0.19 4.41 30.06
N ASP A 277 1.47 4.45 29.72
CA ASP A 277 2.31 5.63 29.99
C ASP A 277 2.08 6.74 28.99
N ALA A 278 2.00 6.43 27.70
CA ALA A 278 1.77 7.41 26.65
C ALA A 278 0.98 6.79 25.49
N VAL A 279 0.31 7.65 24.72
CA VAL A 279 -0.24 7.30 23.41
C VAL A 279 0.56 8.04 22.35
N PHE A 280 1.00 7.35 21.32
CA PHE A 280 1.69 7.91 20.16
C PHE A 280 0.77 7.83 18.94
N LEU A 281 0.46 8.98 18.36
CA LEU A 281 -0.23 9.14 17.08
C LEU A 281 0.83 9.48 16.02
N ILE A 282 1.22 8.49 15.22
CA ILE A 282 2.38 8.61 14.32
C ILE A 282 1.91 8.86 12.89
N GLY A 283 1.43 10.06 12.60
CA GLY A 283 1.09 10.51 11.25
C GLY A 283 -0.12 9.87 10.57
N ASP A 284 -0.55 10.52 9.48
CA ASP A 284 -1.68 10.14 8.63
C ASP A 284 -2.97 9.92 9.43
N ILE A 285 -3.31 10.90 10.27
CA ILE A 285 -4.52 10.87 11.09
C ILE A 285 -5.73 11.39 10.31
N ILE A 286 -5.51 12.29 9.35
CA ILE A 286 -6.56 12.98 8.59
C ILE A 286 -6.37 12.83 7.08
N ASP A 287 -7.49 12.87 6.35
CA ASP A 287 -7.57 12.67 4.89
C ASP A 287 -8.52 13.67 4.21
N ALA A 288 -8.79 14.81 4.85
CA ALA A 288 -9.63 15.89 4.30
C ALA A 288 -9.37 17.23 5.02
N PRO A 289 -9.85 18.37 4.48
CA PRO A 289 -9.83 19.67 5.16
C PRO A 289 -10.57 19.65 6.50
N ARG A 290 -10.11 20.45 7.47
CA ARG A 290 -10.62 20.45 8.85
C ARG A 290 -12.10 20.74 8.96
N ASP A 291 -12.56 21.79 8.29
CA ASP A 291 -13.95 22.27 8.31
C ASP A 291 -14.97 21.21 7.84
N LEU A 292 -14.53 20.17 7.14
CA LEU A 292 -15.37 19.09 6.64
C LEU A 292 -15.44 17.85 7.53
N ILE A 293 -14.45 17.66 8.43
CA ILE A 293 -14.27 16.39 9.14
C ILE A 293 -13.77 16.52 10.59
N GLU A 294 -13.70 17.72 11.18
CA GLU A 294 -13.21 17.90 12.55
C GLU A 294 -13.98 17.07 13.60
N GLU A 295 -15.28 16.85 13.38
CA GLU A 295 -16.12 16.03 14.24
C GLU A 295 -15.75 14.55 14.22
N ARG A 296 -15.10 14.06 13.14
CA ARG A 296 -14.69 12.65 13.02
C ARG A 296 -13.57 12.28 13.97
N VAL A 297 -12.73 13.25 14.29
CA VAL A 297 -11.58 13.07 15.15
C VAL A 297 -11.84 13.51 16.59
N GLU A 298 -13.06 13.98 16.91
CA GLU A 298 -13.42 14.48 18.24
C GLU A 298 -13.08 13.47 19.34
N SER A 299 -13.35 12.18 19.11
CA SER A 299 -13.09 11.15 20.11
C SER A 299 -11.62 11.05 20.55
N LEU A 300 -10.65 11.52 19.73
CA LEU A 300 -9.23 11.51 20.10
C LEU A 300 -8.93 12.27 21.39
N ARG A 301 -9.74 13.29 21.72
CA ARG A 301 -9.64 14.03 22.99
C ARG A 301 -9.84 13.17 24.23
N HIS A 302 -10.41 11.97 24.06
CA HIS A 302 -10.70 11.05 25.15
C HIS A 302 -9.62 9.99 25.34
N LEU A 303 -8.52 10.00 24.59
CA LEU A 303 -7.37 9.12 24.81
C LEU A 303 -6.78 9.36 26.21
N ARG A 304 -6.54 8.28 26.96
CA ARG A 304 -6.06 8.34 28.35
C ARG A 304 -4.71 7.64 28.49
N SER A 305 -3.76 8.33 29.11
CA SER A 305 -2.45 7.80 29.52
C SER A 305 -1.84 8.70 30.59
N HIS A 306 -0.77 8.24 31.24
CA HIS A 306 -0.13 8.99 32.33
C HIS A 306 0.59 10.27 31.86
N PHE A 307 1.32 10.20 30.74
CA PHE A 307 2.06 11.34 30.16
C PHE A 307 1.28 12.09 29.09
N GLY A 308 0.13 11.55 28.66
CA GLY A 308 -0.72 12.10 27.61
C GLY A 308 -0.45 11.51 26.22
N THR A 309 -1.03 12.17 25.22
CA THR A 309 -0.96 11.78 23.81
C THR A 309 0.04 12.66 23.09
N PHE A 310 0.91 12.05 22.29
CA PHE A 310 1.92 12.73 21.46
C PHE A 310 1.64 12.45 20.00
N TYR A 311 1.86 13.43 19.15
CA TYR A 311 1.51 13.35 17.74
C TYR A 311 2.62 13.89 16.85
N VAL A 312 2.89 13.21 15.74
CA VAL A 312 3.70 13.71 14.62
C VAL A 312 2.89 13.66 13.34
N THR A 313 3.21 14.52 12.38
CA THR A 313 2.56 14.51 11.06
C THR A 313 3.02 13.32 10.23
N GLY A 314 2.14 12.82 9.37
CA GLY A 314 2.48 12.07 8.18
C GLY A 314 2.40 12.98 6.95
N ASN A 315 2.45 12.38 5.76
CA ASN A 315 2.36 13.13 4.52
C ASN A 315 0.92 13.59 4.22
N HIS A 316 -0.10 12.90 4.74
CA HIS A 316 -1.49 13.23 4.47
C HIS A 316 -1.96 14.53 5.11
N GLU A 317 -1.40 14.89 6.27
CA GLU A 317 -1.60 16.20 6.88
C GLU A 317 -1.23 17.37 5.96
N TYR A 318 -0.27 17.16 5.06
CA TYR A 318 0.19 18.16 4.10
C TYR A 318 -0.59 18.14 2.79
N TYR A 319 -1.44 17.14 2.58
CA TYR A 319 -2.28 17.05 1.39
C TYR A 319 -3.54 17.90 1.53
N TYR A 320 -4.12 18.01 2.73
CA TYR A 320 -5.47 18.58 2.88
C TYR A 320 -5.50 19.83 3.75
N GLY A 321 -5.66 20.98 3.09
CA GLY A 321 -5.75 22.28 3.73
C GLY A 321 -4.46 22.73 4.41
N ASN A 322 -4.60 23.67 5.33
CA ASN A 322 -3.52 24.18 6.15
C ASN A 322 -3.33 23.26 7.36
N VAL A 323 -2.22 22.51 7.39
CA VAL A 323 -1.85 21.61 8.50
C VAL A 323 -1.89 22.29 9.89
N ASN A 324 -1.69 23.61 9.98
CA ASN A 324 -1.74 24.32 11.25
C ASN A 324 -3.14 24.32 11.88
N GLU A 325 -4.20 24.27 11.08
CA GLU A 325 -5.58 24.18 11.59
C GLU A 325 -5.81 22.87 12.35
N TRP A 326 -5.19 21.79 11.88
CA TRP A 326 -5.19 20.49 12.55
C TRP A 326 -4.36 20.50 13.83
N PHE A 327 -3.21 21.17 13.83
CA PHE A 327 -2.41 21.36 15.05
C PHE A 327 -3.20 22.09 16.12
N GLU A 328 -3.85 23.21 15.78
CA GLU A 328 -4.68 23.96 16.73
C GLU A 328 -5.80 23.09 17.32
N LEU A 329 -6.47 22.31 16.47
CA LEU A 329 -7.53 21.40 16.92
C LEU A 329 -6.99 20.33 17.88
N PHE A 330 -5.92 19.62 17.50
CA PHE A 330 -5.35 18.57 18.34
C PHE A 330 -4.74 19.11 19.63
N GLU A 331 -4.15 20.30 19.62
CA GLU A 331 -3.70 20.99 20.84
C GLU A 331 -4.89 21.32 21.76
N SER A 332 -6.04 21.73 21.21
CA SER A 332 -7.27 21.96 21.98
C SER A 332 -7.81 20.67 22.63
N TYR A 333 -7.47 19.50 22.08
CA TYR A 333 -7.77 18.19 22.64
C TYR A 333 -6.76 17.74 23.71
N GLY A 334 -5.72 18.55 23.99
CA GLY A 334 -4.64 18.22 24.90
C GLY A 334 -3.58 17.29 24.30
N ILE A 335 -3.58 17.10 22.98
CA ILE A 335 -2.58 16.30 22.26
C ILE A 335 -1.31 17.14 22.07
N LYS A 336 -0.15 16.56 22.38
CA LYS A 336 1.15 17.22 22.30
C LYS A 336 1.75 17.01 20.91
N ILE A 337 1.69 18.02 20.06
CA ILE A 337 2.23 17.99 18.69
C ILE A 337 3.76 18.08 18.72
N LEU A 338 4.50 17.12 18.19
CA LEU A 338 5.96 17.12 18.17
C LEU A 338 6.48 17.54 16.78
N LYS A 339 6.54 18.84 16.54
CA LYS A 339 7.07 19.42 15.29
C LYS A 339 8.58 19.62 15.39
N ASN A 340 9.36 18.66 14.88
CA ASN A 340 10.83 18.66 14.98
C ASN A 340 11.34 19.03 16.38
N ARG A 341 10.79 18.38 17.41
CA ARG A 341 11.11 18.71 18.80
C ARG A 341 11.21 17.48 19.69
N ALA A 342 12.00 17.63 20.75
CA ALA A 342 12.19 16.61 21.77
C ALA A 342 11.44 16.97 23.07
N VAL A 343 10.95 15.95 23.77
CA VAL A 343 10.35 16.05 25.11
C VAL A 343 10.84 14.90 25.98
N ASN A 344 11.00 15.14 27.28
CA ASN A 344 11.40 14.11 28.22
C ASN A 344 10.21 13.40 28.87
N LEU A 345 10.22 12.06 28.87
CA LEU A 345 9.24 11.19 29.52
C LEU A 345 9.89 10.38 30.65
N LYS A 346 10.48 11.08 31.63
CA LYS A 346 11.20 10.49 32.77
C LYS A 346 12.35 9.58 32.35
N GLY A 347 13.33 10.14 31.62
CA GLY A 347 14.55 9.45 31.17
C GLY A 347 14.44 8.81 29.78
N PHE A 348 13.27 8.86 29.16
CA PHE A 348 13.10 8.63 27.73
C PHE A 348 13.01 9.98 27.02
N CYS A 349 13.94 10.27 26.13
CA CYS A 349 13.84 11.43 25.25
C CYS A 349 13.01 11.05 24.02
N LEU A 350 11.78 11.57 23.93
CA LEU A 350 10.90 11.38 22.79
C LEU A 350 11.09 12.53 21.81
N VAL A 351 11.60 12.23 20.63
CA VAL A 351 11.73 13.18 19.51
C VAL A 351 10.60 12.91 18.54
N GLY A 352 9.87 13.95 18.15
CA GLY A 352 9.00 13.87 16.98
C GLY A 352 9.56 14.72 15.86
N LEU A 353 9.58 14.13 14.66
CA LEU A 353 10.00 14.79 13.44
C LEU A 353 8.77 15.00 12.54
N ASN A 354 8.78 16.08 11.75
CA ASN A 354 7.82 16.21 10.66
C ASN A 354 8.09 15.12 9.61
N ASP A 355 7.06 14.78 8.83
CA ASP A 355 7.17 13.75 7.80
C ASP A 355 8.26 14.10 6.77
N ILE A 356 9.03 13.14 6.29
CA ILE A 356 10.08 13.36 5.28
C ILE A 356 9.57 14.06 4.00
N TYR A 357 8.30 13.88 3.61
CA TYR A 357 7.69 14.51 2.44
C TYR A 357 7.03 15.87 2.74
N SER A 358 7.06 16.33 3.99
CA SER A 358 6.54 17.65 4.39
C SER A 358 7.15 18.79 3.58
N GLU A 359 8.42 18.70 3.18
CA GLU A 359 9.10 19.69 2.33
C GLU A 359 8.42 19.85 0.97
N GLU A 360 7.82 18.78 0.43
CA GLU A 360 7.14 18.82 -0.87
C GLU A 360 5.83 19.62 -0.84
N SER A 361 5.29 19.88 0.36
CA SER A 361 4.08 20.69 0.57
C SER A 361 4.27 22.16 0.18
N GLY A 362 5.52 22.64 0.18
CA GLY A 362 5.86 24.05 -0.02
C GLY A 362 5.57 24.95 1.19
N ILE A 363 5.11 24.39 2.32
CA ILE A 363 4.86 25.14 3.55
C ILE A 363 6.20 25.40 4.27
N HIS A 364 6.46 26.65 4.63
CA HIS A 364 7.73 27.10 5.20
C HIS A 364 7.94 26.64 6.66
N ASN A 365 9.14 26.17 7.02
CA ASN A 365 9.49 25.61 8.35
C ASN A 365 8.74 24.33 8.72
N HIS A 366 8.27 23.57 7.74
CA HIS A 366 7.61 22.29 7.96
C HIS A 366 8.47 21.10 7.53
N GLU A 367 9.60 21.34 6.86
CA GLU A 367 10.56 20.30 6.51
C GLU A 367 10.98 19.45 7.71
N MET A 368 11.30 18.19 7.46
CA MET A 368 11.85 17.30 8.49
C MET A 368 13.22 17.82 8.95
N ASP A 369 13.37 18.06 10.26
CA ASP A 369 14.63 18.53 10.85
C ASP A 369 15.15 17.54 11.90
N VAL A 370 16.06 16.65 11.45
CA VAL A 370 16.72 15.66 12.31
C VAL A 370 17.60 16.27 13.40
N THR A 371 17.96 17.56 13.32
CA THR A 371 18.78 18.21 14.34
C THR A 371 18.04 18.35 15.68
N ALA A 372 16.71 18.19 15.69
CA ALA A 372 15.90 18.08 16.90
C ALA A 372 16.40 17.01 17.88
N ILE A 373 17.07 15.97 17.38
CA ILE A 373 17.68 14.90 18.19
C ILE A 373 18.77 15.45 19.13
N LYS A 374 19.42 16.58 18.81
CA LYS A 374 20.44 17.21 19.67
C LYS A 374 19.89 17.68 21.01
N ALA A 375 18.58 17.91 21.11
CA ALA A 375 17.94 18.28 22.36
C ALA A 375 17.86 17.11 23.36
N CYS A 376 18.13 15.87 22.92
CA CYS A 376 18.18 14.71 23.81
C CYS A 376 19.51 14.62 24.57
N PRO A 377 19.47 14.51 25.91
CA PRO A 377 20.65 14.19 26.71
C PRO A 377 21.23 12.82 26.31
N LEU A 378 22.56 12.71 26.31
CA LEU A 378 23.27 11.47 25.93
C LEU A 378 23.07 10.31 26.93
N ASN A 379 22.62 10.62 28.14
CA ASN A 379 22.34 9.65 29.21
C ASN A 379 20.84 9.28 29.27
N GLU A 380 20.07 9.52 28.22
CA GLU A 380 18.67 9.14 28.11
C GLU A 380 18.44 8.22 26.91
N THR A 381 17.38 7.43 26.98
CA THR A 381 16.97 6.57 25.88
C THR A 381 16.24 7.41 24.84
N THR A 382 16.75 7.44 23.61
CA THR A 382 16.18 8.27 22.54
C THR A 382 15.22 7.47 21.67
N ILE A 383 13.95 7.88 21.67
CA ILE A 383 12.88 7.33 20.84
C ILE A 383 12.48 8.40 19.81
N VAL A 384 12.54 8.07 18.53
CA VAL A 384 12.10 8.95 17.44
C VAL A 384 10.76 8.48 16.90
N LEU A 385 9.79 9.40 16.84
CA LEU A 385 8.55 9.24 16.10
C LEU A 385 8.73 9.95 14.75
N GLU A 386 8.66 9.19 13.67
CA GLU A 386 8.61 9.73 12.32
C GLU A 386 7.76 8.78 11.48
N HIS A 387 6.78 9.33 10.77
CA HIS A 387 5.74 8.56 10.13
C HIS A 387 6.26 7.63 9.03
N ASN A 388 7.18 8.11 8.20
CA ASN A 388 7.67 7.42 7.03
C ASN A 388 9.01 6.69 7.28
N PRO A 389 9.05 5.35 7.26
CA PRO A 389 10.28 4.64 7.59
C PRO A 389 11.47 4.92 6.65
N SER A 390 11.25 5.54 5.49
CA SER A 390 12.31 6.06 4.61
C SER A 390 13.21 7.11 5.29
N ALA A 391 12.70 7.84 6.29
CA ALA A 391 13.45 8.82 7.08
C ALA A 391 14.58 8.19 7.90
N THR A 392 14.47 6.89 8.21
CA THR A 392 15.46 6.12 8.99
C THR A 392 16.88 6.33 8.48
N LYS A 393 17.10 6.40 7.16
CA LYS A 393 18.43 6.61 6.60
C LYS A 393 19.05 7.95 7.03
N GLN A 394 18.25 9.02 7.05
CA GLN A 394 18.72 10.35 7.47
C GLN A 394 18.92 10.41 8.98
N ILE A 395 18.02 9.78 9.76
CA ILE A 395 18.11 9.69 11.22
C ILE A 395 19.39 8.95 11.64
N LEU A 396 19.69 7.80 11.02
CA LEU A 396 20.91 7.03 11.32
C LEU A 396 22.17 7.79 10.92
N ALA A 397 22.20 8.40 9.74
CA ALA A 397 23.34 9.19 9.29
C ALA A 397 23.61 10.37 10.24
N PHE A 398 22.57 11.02 10.75
CA PHE A 398 22.69 12.05 11.77
C PHE A 398 23.23 11.48 13.09
N SER A 399 22.66 10.37 13.56
CA SER A 399 23.07 9.72 14.81
C SER A 399 24.56 9.36 14.82
N GLU A 400 25.07 8.82 13.71
CA GLU A 400 26.48 8.44 13.53
C GLU A 400 27.40 9.66 13.44
N ASN A 401 27.03 10.68 12.65
CA ASN A 401 27.90 11.84 12.39
C ASN A 401 28.03 12.79 13.59
N PHE A 402 27.00 12.88 14.43
CA PHE A 402 26.96 13.83 15.54
C PHE A 402 27.05 13.18 16.92
N SER A 403 27.27 11.86 17.00
CA SER A 403 27.37 11.10 18.26
C SER A 403 26.15 11.27 19.18
N HIS A 404 24.96 11.42 18.59
CA HIS A 404 23.69 11.44 19.30
C HIS A 404 22.96 10.12 19.04
N PRO A 405 23.05 9.12 19.94
CA PRO A 405 22.49 7.80 19.72
C PRO A 405 20.96 7.84 19.61
N VAL A 406 20.42 7.16 18.60
CA VAL A 406 18.99 6.84 18.48
C VAL A 406 18.81 5.36 18.80
N ASP A 407 17.94 5.03 19.75
CA ASP A 407 17.76 3.66 20.22
C ASP A 407 16.53 3.00 19.57
N LEU A 408 15.46 3.77 19.35
CA LEU A 408 14.23 3.27 18.73
C LEU A 408 13.64 4.30 17.76
N ILE A 409 13.20 3.84 16.59
CA ILE A 409 12.41 4.60 15.63
C ILE A 409 11.04 3.92 15.48
N LEU A 410 9.97 4.68 15.58
CA LEU A 410 8.58 4.20 15.41
C LEU A 410 7.95 4.87 14.20
N SER A 411 7.45 4.06 13.26
CA SER A 411 6.90 4.51 11.98
C SER A 411 5.63 3.74 11.57
N GLY A 412 4.88 4.32 10.63
CA GLY A 412 3.71 3.73 9.97
C GLY A 412 3.86 3.79 8.45
N HIS A 413 2.92 4.46 7.77
CA HIS A 413 2.97 4.90 6.35
C HIS A 413 2.77 3.80 5.30
N THR A 414 3.36 2.63 5.51
CA THR A 414 3.39 1.59 4.46
C THR A 414 2.08 0.80 4.34
N HIS A 415 1.21 0.92 5.34
CA HIS A 415 0.01 0.10 5.54
C HIS A 415 0.24 -1.42 5.50
N ALA A 416 1.48 -1.88 5.67
CA ALA A 416 1.93 -3.23 5.32
C ALA A 416 1.43 -3.70 3.94
N GLY A 417 1.33 -2.75 2.99
CA GLY A 417 0.66 -2.94 1.72
C GLY A 417 -0.81 -3.27 1.95
N GLN A 418 -1.62 -2.25 2.26
CA GLN A 418 -3.07 -2.30 2.54
C GLN A 418 -3.79 -3.41 1.78
N PHE A 419 -3.42 -3.59 0.50
CA PHE A 419 -3.72 -4.77 -0.29
C PHE A 419 -2.51 -5.72 -0.40
N LEU A 420 -2.62 -6.94 0.15
CA LEU A 420 -1.57 -7.98 0.09
C LEU A 420 -0.97 -8.19 -1.32
N ILE A 421 -1.78 -8.01 -2.37
CA ILE A 421 -1.36 -8.01 -3.77
C ILE A 421 -0.16 -7.10 -4.05
N VAL A 422 -0.12 -5.89 -3.48
CA VAL A 422 0.95 -4.93 -3.76
C VAL A 422 2.18 -5.19 -2.90
N ALA A 423 2.08 -5.98 -1.83
CA ALA A 423 3.17 -6.20 -0.89
C ALA A 423 4.48 -6.71 -1.53
N PRO A 424 4.49 -7.69 -2.45
CA PRO A 424 5.73 -8.13 -3.10
C PRO A 424 6.39 -7.02 -3.91
N LEU A 425 5.60 -6.17 -4.58
CA LEU A 425 6.11 -5.06 -5.36
C LEU A 425 6.59 -3.93 -4.45
N ALA A 426 5.82 -3.59 -3.41
CA ALA A 426 6.17 -2.58 -2.42
C ALA A 426 7.49 -2.91 -1.72
N ARG A 427 7.74 -4.18 -1.37
CA ARG A 427 9.02 -4.63 -0.78
C ARG A 427 10.24 -4.47 -1.69
N LEU A 428 10.06 -4.31 -3.01
CA LEU A 428 11.17 -4.05 -3.93
C LEU A 428 11.58 -2.57 -3.96
N PHE A 429 10.68 -1.67 -3.56
CA PHE A 429 10.88 -0.22 -3.64
C PHE A 429 11.00 0.45 -2.28
N LEU A 430 10.42 -0.14 -1.23
CA LEU A 430 10.45 0.40 0.13
C LEU A 430 11.64 -0.20 0.90
N PRO A 431 12.50 0.64 1.52
CA PRO A 431 13.65 0.16 2.30
C PRO A 431 13.20 -0.66 3.52
N TYR A 432 12.07 -0.27 4.12
CA TYR A 432 11.44 -0.95 5.24
C TYR A 432 9.94 -1.02 4.97
N PHE A 433 9.36 -2.20 5.16
CA PHE A 433 7.99 -2.48 4.74
C PHE A 433 7.05 -2.63 5.93
N TYR A 434 7.29 -3.57 6.83
CA TYR A 434 6.44 -3.84 8.00
C TYR A 434 7.20 -4.74 8.95
N GLY A 435 7.09 -4.47 10.25
CA GLY A 435 7.66 -5.28 11.31
C GLY A 435 8.81 -4.60 12.04
N HIS A 436 9.63 -5.41 12.71
CA HIS A 436 10.69 -4.98 13.61
C HIS A 436 12.06 -5.26 13.00
N TYR A 437 12.87 -4.21 12.85
CA TYR A 437 14.18 -4.22 12.21
C TYR A 437 15.27 -3.84 13.22
N PHE A 438 16.40 -4.53 13.16
CA PHE A 438 17.59 -4.23 13.96
C PHE A 438 18.65 -3.63 13.04
N LEU A 439 19.06 -2.41 13.34
CA LEU A 439 19.91 -1.56 12.52
C LEU A 439 21.19 -1.20 13.30
N ASN A 440 22.24 -0.80 12.58
CA ASN A 440 23.51 -0.37 13.17
C ASN A 440 24.05 -1.36 14.24
N ASN A 441 24.26 -2.62 13.84
CA ASN A 441 24.70 -3.70 14.76
C ASN A 441 23.78 -3.86 15.99
N GLU A 442 22.46 -3.79 15.76
CA GLU A 442 21.40 -3.89 16.78
C GLU A 442 21.33 -2.71 17.76
N ALA A 443 22.18 -1.68 17.61
CA ALA A 443 22.18 -0.50 18.47
C ALA A 443 20.94 0.39 18.30
N THR A 444 20.31 0.34 17.11
CA THR A 444 19.06 1.03 16.82
C THR A 444 18.01 0.04 16.34
N GLN A 445 16.81 0.12 16.89
CA GLN A 445 15.65 -0.65 16.43
C GLN A 445 14.70 0.25 15.64
N LEU A 446 14.14 -0.27 14.54
CA LEU A 446 13.07 0.39 13.79
C LEU A 446 11.84 -0.51 13.84
N PHE A 447 10.70 0.06 14.19
CA PHE A 447 9.44 -0.64 14.23
C PHE A 447 8.42 0.05 13.32
N VAL A 448 7.94 -0.70 12.32
CA VAL A 448 7.02 -0.21 11.29
C VAL A 448 5.68 -0.92 11.42
N SER A 449 4.63 -0.17 11.78
CA SER A 449 3.27 -0.69 11.86
C SER A 449 2.60 -0.78 10.50
N ALA A 450 1.62 -1.67 10.37
CA ALA A 450 0.72 -1.77 9.24
C ALA A 450 -0.37 -0.68 9.23
N GLY A 451 -0.40 0.24 10.20
CA GLY A 451 -1.44 1.25 10.33
C GLY A 451 -2.68 0.75 11.07
N THR A 452 -3.42 1.66 11.68
CA THR A 452 -4.59 1.34 12.51
C THR A 452 -5.85 1.14 11.68
N LEU A 453 -6.11 2.00 10.69
CA LEU A 453 -7.26 1.90 9.79
C LEU A 453 -6.78 1.80 8.34
N PHE A 454 -7.46 2.42 7.38
CA PHE A 454 -7.19 2.24 5.96
C PHE A 454 -7.32 3.57 5.23
N GLN A 455 -6.65 3.70 4.09
CA GLN A 455 -6.75 4.83 3.20
C GLN A 455 -7.64 4.51 2.00
N ASN A 456 -8.43 5.47 1.52
CA ASN A 456 -9.27 5.33 0.32
C ASN A 456 -10.31 4.20 0.40
N ALA A 457 -10.04 3.09 -0.29
CA ALA A 457 -10.97 1.98 -0.34
C ALA A 457 -11.13 1.39 1.07
N PRO A 458 -12.37 1.13 1.53
CA PRO A 458 -12.63 0.46 2.81
C PRO A 458 -12.29 -1.03 2.70
N MET A 459 -11.03 -1.32 2.45
CA MET A 459 -10.47 -2.64 2.19
C MET A 459 -9.06 -2.67 2.76
N LYS A 460 -8.82 -3.54 3.73
CA LYS A 460 -7.49 -3.78 4.30
C LYS A 460 -7.27 -5.25 4.52
N THR A 461 -6.04 -5.70 4.26
CA THR A 461 -5.63 -7.09 4.43
C THR A 461 -6.00 -7.60 5.83
N PRO A 462 -6.57 -8.81 5.96
CA PRO A 462 -6.95 -9.37 7.25
C PRO A 462 -5.81 -9.32 8.26
N PHE A 463 -6.16 -9.00 9.50
CA PHE A 463 -5.25 -8.88 10.64
C PHE A 463 -4.25 -7.72 10.58
N MET A 464 -4.37 -6.78 9.64
CA MET A 464 -3.46 -5.64 9.50
C MET A 464 -4.02 -4.31 10.03
N SER A 465 -5.29 -4.26 10.44
CA SER A 465 -5.83 -3.11 11.19
C SER A 465 -5.43 -3.26 12.65
N GLU A 466 -4.39 -2.56 13.07
CA GLU A 466 -3.70 -2.86 14.33
C GLU A 466 -3.43 -1.64 15.21
N ILE A 467 -3.43 -1.89 16.52
CA ILE A 467 -2.93 -0.97 17.54
C ILE A 467 -1.85 -1.70 18.31
N TRP A 468 -0.65 -1.12 18.36
CA TRP A 468 0.47 -1.74 19.04
C TRP A 468 0.60 -1.23 20.47
N ILE A 469 0.66 -2.15 21.42
CA ILE A 469 1.03 -1.90 22.80
C ILE A 469 2.48 -2.34 22.95
N LEU A 470 3.38 -1.35 22.99
CA LEU A 470 4.81 -1.58 23.09
C LEU A 470 5.27 -1.38 24.52
N GLU A 471 5.99 -2.37 25.06
CA GLU A 471 6.68 -2.26 26.34
C GLU A 471 8.18 -2.11 26.06
N ILE A 472 8.66 -0.88 26.12
CA ILE A 472 10.05 -0.49 25.82
C ILE A 472 10.85 -0.55 27.11
N ARG A 473 11.92 -1.34 27.14
CA ARG A 473 12.67 -1.64 28.38
C ARG A 473 14.14 -1.94 28.09
N PRO A 474 15.02 -1.93 29.10
CA PRO A 474 16.41 -2.35 28.94
C PRO A 474 16.49 -3.82 28.49
N PHE A 475 17.50 -4.11 27.68
CA PHE A 475 17.92 -5.48 27.40
C PHE A 475 18.41 -6.12 28.70
N LYS A 476 17.70 -7.12 29.21
CA LYS A 476 18.16 -7.96 30.31
C LYS A 476 18.98 -9.10 29.71
N ASN A 477 20.27 -9.16 30.06
CA ASN A 477 21.12 -10.34 29.81
C ASN A 477 20.58 -11.56 30.55
#